data_AF-A0A2P6W3W7-F1
#
_entry.id   AF-A0A2P6W3W7-F1
#
_cell.length_a   1.000
_cell.length_b   1.000
_cell.length_c   1.000
_cell.angle_alpha   90.00
_cell.angle_beta   90.00
_cell.angle_gamma   90.00
#
_symmetry.space_group_name_H-M   'P 1'
#
loop_
_entity.id
_entity.type
_entity.pdbx_description
1 polymer ?
#
loop_
_entity_poly.entity_id
_entity_poly.type
_entity_poly.pdbx_seq_one_letter_code
_entity_poly.pdbx_strand_id
1 'polypeptide(L)'
;MKLKHLQRKDTRKWKSYRRYQSSWGLILNPTDLLKKGRKLNCLKRTRIYWLTEGTQKRWKTRMVEKVYALGGSVLTENLDKLDQYQNAFDSEKQKIIVTGAGKLKENILAAEEHGNQAELDLIGIEATRLNAKTLATALDAYPEIPETVEEVRKVAETGEDTVMGGLVPGYSTDAVAATVAELFEAKLIIATSVDGVYTEDPEEQEAEKIEETTVSELRELTEGNKSAGTHDLIDSTALDIIERSSIRTQIVLGTPENLKSSELNGSRILEKG
;
A
#
# COMPACT_ATOMS: atom_id res chain seq x y z
N MET A 1 -12.22 34.10 33.43
CA MET A 1 -11.45 33.64 34.61
C MET A 1 -10.08 33.20 34.11
N LYS A 2 -9.01 33.87 34.57
CA LYS A 2 -7.60 33.69 34.16
C LYS A 2 -6.95 32.49 34.86
N LEU A 3 -5.87 31.98 34.24
CA LEU A 3 -4.60 31.40 34.77
C LEU A 3 -4.29 30.10 33.99
N LYS A 4 -3.31 29.99 33.08
CA LYS A 4 -1.86 30.32 33.12
C LYS A 4 -1.18 29.86 34.41
N HIS A 5 -0.65 28.63 34.42
CA HIS A 5 0.78 28.30 34.53
C HIS A 5 0.98 26.84 34.95
N LEU A 6 1.66 26.05 34.13
CA LEU A 6 2.89 25.38 34.57
C LEU A 6 3.81 25.16 33.37
N GLN A 7 5.03 25.62 33.52
CA GLN A 7 6.09 25.69 32.53
C GLN A 7 7.18 24.69 32.94
N ARG A 8 7.91 24.18 31.93
CA ARG A 8 9.29 23.63 31.96
C ARG A 8 9.50 22.17 32.38
N LYS A 9 9.82 21.36 31.35
CA LYS A 9 11.01 20.49 31.12
C LYS A 9 10.63 19.69 29.86
N ASP A 10 11.31 19.74 28.71
CA ASP A 10 12.70 19.34 28.49
C ASP A 10 13.17 19.81 27.09
N THR A 11 13.91 20.92 27.00
CA THR A 11 14.41 21.47 25.72
C THR A 11 15.88 21.11 25.49
N ARG A 12 16.21 19.81 25.45
CA ARG A 12 17.59 19.33 25.19
C ARG A 12 17.77 18.28 24.10
N LYS A 13 16.74 17.90 23.33
CA LYS A 13 16.89 17.01 22.16
C LYS A 13 16.74 17.65 20.77
N TRP A 14 16.51 18.96 20.68
CA TRP A 14 16.31 19.66 19.40
C TRP A 14 17.52 20.48 18.90
N LYS A 15 18.71 20.32 19.52
CA LYS A 15 19.93 21.06 19.13
C LYS A 15 20.90 20.32 18.21
N SER A 16 20.58 19.10 17.74
CA SER A 16 21.42 18.35 16.80
C SER A 16 21.00 18.44 15.34
N TYR A 17 19.82 18.98 15.01
CA TYR A 17 19.33 19.02 13.60
C TYR A 17 19.57 20.36 12.88
N ARG A 18 20.11 21.38 13.57
CA ARG A 18 20.29 22.74 13.03
C ARG A 18 21.75 23.16 12.87
N ARG A 19 22.64 22.21 12.55
CA ARG A 19 24.08 22.47 12.37
C ARG A 19 24.70 21.93 11.08
N TYR A 20 23.90 21.64 10.05
CA TYR A 20 24.41 21.15 8.75
C TYR A 20 23.84 21.86 7.50
N GLN A 21 23.26 23.05 7.63
CA GLN A 21 22.84 23.87 6.47
C GLN A 21 23.22 25.36 6.58
N SER A 22 24.40 25.66 7.12
CA SER A 22 24.94 27.02 7.13
C SER A 22 26.40 27.07 6.67
N SER A 23 26.69 26.39 5.55
CA SER A 23 27.99 26.47 4.88
C SER A 23 27.89 26.02 3.42
N TRP A 24 26.97 26.56 2.63
CA TRP A 24 27.13 26.73 1.17
C TRP A 24 26.15 27.85 0.78
N GLY A 25 26.69 29.04 0.59
CA GLY A 25 25.94 30.21 0.13
C GLY A 25 25.64 30.16 -1.37
N LEU A 26 24.77 31.10 -1.76
CA LEU A 26 24.38 31.50 -3.13
C LEU A 26 23.22 30.70 -3.76
N ILE A 27 22.00 31.05 -3.34
CA ILE A 27 20.86 31.04 -4.26
C ILE A 27 21.07 32.23 -5.21
N LEU A 28 21.56 31.96 -6.42
CA LEU A 28 21.56 32.96 -7.48
C LEU A 28 20.15 33.03 -8.08
N ASN A 29 19.51 34.20 -7.97
CA ASN A 29 18.27 34.48 -8.68
C ASN A 29 18.50 34.38 -10.21
N PRO A 30 17.62 33.72 -10.99
CA PRO A 30 17.83 33.50 -12.43
C PRO A 30 17.96 34.78 -13.27
N THR A 31 17.48 35.92 -12.76
CA THR A 31 17.53 37.22 -13.44
C THR A 31 18.90 37.91 -13.37
N ASP A 32 19.77 37.54 -12.43
CA ASP A 32 21.11 38.16 -12.28
C ASP A 32 22.18 37.55 -13.20
N LEU A 33 21.90 36.39 -13.82
CA LEU A 33 22.83 35.72 -14.74
C LEU A 33 22.84 36.33 -16.16
N LEU A 34 21.91 37.24 -16.47
CA LEU A 34 21.83 37.88 -17.79
C LEU A 34 22.62 39.20 -17.92
N LYS A 35 23.17 39.76 -16.82
CA LYS A 35 23.92 41.03 -16.86
C LYS A 35 25.44 40.92 -16.86
N LYS A 36 26.01 39.70 -16.80
CA LYS A 36 27.46 39.50 -16.96
C LYS A 36 27.71 38.71 -18.22
N GLY A 37 27.97 39.44 -19.31
CA GLY A 37 28.36 38.89 -20.60
C GLY A 37 29.52 37.92 -20.48
N ARG A 38 29.21 36.62 -20.48
CA ARG A 38 30.13 35.56 -20.87
C ARG A 38 29.36 34.59 -21.74
N LYS A 39 29.74 34.55 -23.01
CA LYS A 39 29.36 33.50 -23.95
C LYS A 39 29.76 32.14 -23.35
N LEU A 40 28.81 31.38 -22.82
CA LEU A 40 28.99 29.95 -22.57
C LEU A 40 27.84 29.18 -23.21
N ASN A 41 28.23 28.23 -24.06
CA ASN A 41 27.43 27.26 -24.80
C ASN A 41 26.09 26.87 -24.13
N CYS A 42 24.99 27.37 -24.69
CA CYS A 42 23.63 27.21 -24.17
C CYS A 42 22.97 25.86 -24.54
N LEU A 43 23.60 25.02 -25.37
CA LEU A 43 22.98 23.80 -25.90
C LEU A 43 23.23 22.50 -25.10
N LYS A 44 24.08 22.53 -24.06
CA LYS A 44 24.36 21.33 -23.24
C LYS A 44 23.74 21.36 -21.83
N ARG A 45 23.19 22.50 -21.38
CA ARG A 45 22.67 22.65 -20.01
C ARG A 45 21.18 22.34 -19.86
N THR A 46 20.38 22.54 -20.90
CA THR A 46 18.95 22.20 -20.88
C THR A 46 18.71 20.69 -20.81
N ARG A 47 19.63 19.87 -21.33
CA ARG A 47 19.53 18.40 -21.28
C ARG A 47 19.76 17.83 -19.87
N ILE A 48 20.53 18.53 -19.02
CA ILE A 48 20.89 18.06 -17.67
C ILE A 48 19.78 18.36 -16.66
N TYR A 49 19.04 19.46 -16.82
CA TYR A 49 17.90 19.78 -15.95
C TYR A 49 16.71 18.82 -16.16
N TRP A 50 16.42 18.43 -17.40
CA TRP A 50 15.39 17.41 -17.67
C TRP A 50 15.77 16.00 -17.19
N LEU A 51 17.06 15.66 -17.25
CA LEU A 51 17.56 14.37 -16.75
C LEU A 51 17.55 14.28 -15.22
N THR A 52 17.64 15.40 -14.49
CA THR A 52 17.75 15.39 -13.02
C THR A 52 16.40 15.33 -12.30
N GLU A 53 15.36 15.98 -12.80
CA GLU A 53 14.01 15.84 -12.21
C GLU A 53 13.41 14.45 -12.45
N GLY A 54 13.56 13.92 -13.67
CA GLY A 54 13.08 12.59 -14.02
C GLY A 54 13.84 11.47 -13.28
N THR A 55 15.14 11.65 -13.02
CA THR A 55 15.91 10.68 -12.23
C THR A 55 15.62 10.82 -10.75
N GLN A 56 15.59 12.02 -10.15
CA GLN A 56 15.30 12.19 -8.73
C GLN A 56 13.91 11.68 -8.32
N LYS A 57 12.88 11.90 -9.16
CA LYS A 57 11.55 11.31 -8.93
C LYS A 57 11.60 9.78 -8.89
N ARG A 58 12.32 9.17 -9.83
CA ARG A 58 12.45 7.71 -9.94
C ARG A 58 13.19 7.06 -8.76
N TRP A 59 14.07 7.79 -8.07
CA TRP A 59 14.76 7.28 -6.87
C TRP A 59 13.95 7.46 -5.59
N LYS A 60 13.09 8.49 -5.49
CA LYS A 60 12.23 8.70 -4.31
C LYS A 60 11.12 7.65 -4.19
N THR A 61 10.54 7.20 -5.31
CA THR A 61 9.53 6.12 -5.30
C THR A 61 10.08 4.76 -4.92
N ARG A 62 11.40 4.54 -4.97
CA ARG A 62 12.06 3.29 -4.56
C ARG A 62 12.12 3.07 -3.04
N MET A 63 11.44 3.88 -2.24
CA MET A 63 11.34 3.69 -0.79
C MET A 63 10.21 2.72 -0.40
N VAL A 64 9.19 2.57 -1.25
CA VAL A 64 8.08 1.63 -1.00
C VAL A 64 8.55 0.23 -1.38
N GLU A 65 9.03 -0.52 -0.40
CA GLU A 65 9.54 -1.88 -0.62
C GLU A 65 8.39 -2.90 -0.70
N LYS A 66 7.28 -2.64 0.01
CA LYS A 66 6.11 -3.53 0.12
C LYS A 66 4.79 -2.76 0.05
N VAL A 67 3.81 -3.36 -0.61
CA VAL A 67 2.41 -2.97 -0.59
C VAL A 67 1.60 -4.13 -0.02
N TYR A 68 0.69 -3.82 0.91
CA TYR A 68 -0.11 -4.83 1.61
C TYR A 68 -1.57 -4.71 1.18
N ALA A 69 -2.18 -5.79 0.72
CA ALA A 69 -3.62 -5.95 0.68
C ALA A 69 -4.05 -6.59 2.00
N LEU A 70 -4.63 -5.82 2.92
CA LEU A 70 -5.12 -6.33 4.19
C LEU A 70 -6.60 -6.69 4.07
N GLY A 71 -6.91 -7.97 4.17
CA GLY A 71 -8.26 -8.50 4.13
C GLY A 71 -9.16 -7.78 5.13
N GLY A 72 -10.36 -7.38 4.69
CA GLY A 72 -11.25 -6.62 5.55
C GLY A 72 -11.75 -7.41 6.75
N SER A 73 -11.99 -8.72 6.61
CA SER A 73 -12.34 -9.62 7.72
C SER A 73 -11.22 -9.66 8.75
N VAL A 74 -9.98 -9.85 8.30
CA VAL A 74 -8.77 -9.82 9.13
C VAL A 74 -8.71 -8.56 9.98
N LEU A 75 -8.92 -7.38 9.38
CA LEU A 75 -8.92 -6.12 10.12
C LEU A 75 -10.13 -6.00 11.07
N THR A 76 -11.34 -6.24 10.58
CA THR A 76 -12.59 -6.03 11.34
C THR A 76 -12.79 -7.02 12.49
N GLU A 77 -12.14 -8.19 12.45
CA GLU A 77 -12.09 -9.16 13.55
C GLU A 77 -11.03 -8.83 14.60
N ASN A 78 -10.07 -7.95 14.29
CA ASN A 78 -8.94 -7.61 15.16
C ASN A 78 -8.86 -6.10 15.46
N LEU A 79 -10.00 -5.39 15.46
CA LEU A 79 -10.06 -3.95 15.79
C LEU A 79 -9.63 -3.63 17.22
N ASP A 80 -9.65 -4.62 18.12
CA ASP A 80 -9.12 -4.54 19.48
C ASP A 80 -7.58 -4.63 19.55
N LYS A 81 -6.93 -5.02 18.44
CA LYS A 81 -5.48 -5.25 18.33
C LYS A 81 -4.78 -4.26 17.40
N LEU A 82 -5.36 -3.08 17.16
CA LEU A 82 -4.76 -2.07 16.27
C LEU A 82 -3.34 -1.67 16.68
N ASP A 83 -3.04 -1.60 17.99
CA ASP A 83 -1.69 -1.36 18.51
C ASP A 83 -0.69 -2.45 18.06
N GLN A 84 -1.16 -3.70 17.91
CA GLN A 84 -0.31 -4.79 17.44
C GLN A 84 -0.01 -4.65 15.94
N TYR A 85 -1.00 -4.23 15.13
CA TYR A 85 -0.76 -3.88 13.73
C TYR A 85 0.22 -2.72 13.58
N GLN A 86 0.12 -1.69 14.42
CA GLN A 86 1.12 -0.61 14.46
C GLN A 86 2.54 -1.15 14.64
N ASN A 87 2.72 -2.02 15.62
CA ASN A 87 4.02 -2.65 15.87
C ASN A 87 4.45 -3.63 14.77
N ALA A 88 3.50 -4.29 14.09
CA ALA A 88 3.79 -5.25 13.03
C ALA A 88 4.38 -4.57 11.80
N PHE A 89 3.92 -3.37 11.47
CA PHE A 89 4.42 -2.63 10.32
C PHE A 89 5.63 -1.75 10.61
N ASP A 90 6.08 -1.63 11.87
CA ASP A 90 7.12 -0.66 12.29
C ASP A 90 8.51 -0.92 11.68
N SER A 91 8.79 -2.15 11.22
CA SER A 91 10.08 -2.51 10.62
C SER A 91 10.32 -1.95 9.22
N GLU A 92 9.28 -1.48 8.54
CA GLU A 92 9.35 -1.02 7.16
C GLU A 92 9.57 0.50 7.08
N LYS A 93 10.38 0.98 6.13
CA LYS A 93 10.69 2.41 5.99
C LYS A 93 9.48 3.26 5.58
N GLN A 94 8.62 2.68 4.75
CA GLN A 94 7.39 3.28 4.25
C GLN A 94 6.48 2.16 3.78
N LYS A 95 5.24 2.10 4.29
CA LYS A 95 4.27 1.08 3.89
C LYS A 95 3.08 1.72 3.19
N ILE A 96 2.55 0.99 2.20
CA ILE A 96 1.24 1.29 1.63
C ILE A 96 0.34 0.10 1.90
N ILE A 97 -0.80 0.35 2.53
CA ILE A 97 -1.76 -0.68 2.94
C ILE A 97 -3.10 -0.37 2.28
N VAL A 98 -3.69 -1.35 1.61
CA VAL A 98 -5.03 -1.30 1.03
C VAL A 98 -5.94 -2.19 1.87
N THR A 99 -6.99 -1.65 2.46
CA THR A 99 -7.87 -2.42 3.36
C THR A 99 -9.15 -2.87 2.67
N GLY A 100 -9.58 -4.12 2.91
CA GLY A 100 -10.87 -4.63 2.46
C GLY A 100 -12.05 -4.18 3.32
N ALA A 101 -13.29 -4.45 2.88
CA ALA A 101 -14.51 -4.02 3.56
C ALA A 101 -14.86 -4.85 4.82
N GLY A 102 -14.56 -6.16 4.83
CA GLY A 102 -14.79 -7.02 6.00
C GLY A 102 -16.26 -7.08 6.40
N LYS A 103 -16.54 -6.96 7.71
CA LYS A 103 -17.92 -6.92 8.23
C LYS A 103 -18.81 -5.85 7.58
N LEU A 104 -18.23 -4.76 7.09
CA LEU A 104 -19.00 -3.71 6.41
C LEU A 104 -19.59 -4.17 5.05
N LYS A 105 -19.20 -5.35 4.54
CA LYS A 105 -19.88 -6.00 3.40
C LYS A 105 -21.38 -6.22 3.67
N GLU A 106 -21.81 -6.34 4.92
CA GLU A 106 -23.23 -6.43 5.30
C GLU A 106 -24.06 -5.25 4.77
N ASN A 107 -23.47 -4.05 4.69
CA ASN A 107 -24.13 -2.87 4.12
C ASN A 107 -24.31 -2.98 2.60
N ILE A 108 -23.37 -3.65 1.92
CA ILE A 108 -23.45 -3.90 0.47
C ILE A 108 -24.59 -4.89 0.22
N LEU A 109 -24.63 -6.00 0.98
CA LEU A 109 -25.68 -7.01 0.89
C LEU A 109 -27.07 -6.42 1.16
N ALA A 110 -27.19 -5.56 2.18
CA ALA A 110 -28.45 -4.87 2.49
C ALA A 110 -28.94 -3.93 1.37
N ALA A 111 -28.05 -3.47 0.49
CA ALA A 111 -28.37 -2.59 -0.62
C ALA A 111 -28.63 -3.33 -1.94
N GLU A 112 -28.41 -4.64 -2.03
CA GLU A 112 -28.50 -5.43 -3.28
C GLU A 112 -29.85 -5.31 -3.97
N GLU A 113 -30.95 -5.27 -3.21
CA GLU A 113 -32.30 -5.12 -3.75
C GLU A 113 -32.67 -3.66 -4.09
N HIS A 114 -31.77 -2.72 -3.83
CA HIS A 114 -32.03 -1.27 -3.90
C HIS A 114 -31.15 -0.52 -4.90
N GLY A 115 -30.12 -1.14 -5.46
CA GLY A 115 -29.18 -0.51 -6.39
C GLY A 115 -28.65 -1.46 -7.45
N ASN A 116 -28.00 -0.89 -8.46
CA ASN A 116 -27.26 -1.64 -9.46
C ASN A 116 -25.82 -1.96 -8.98
N GLN A 117 -25.12 -2.86 -9.66
CA GLN A 117 -23.77 -3.29 -9.26
C GLN A 117 -22.78 -2.13 -9.03
N ALA A 118 -22.82 -1.08 -9.85
CA ALA A 118 -21.93 0.06 -9.67
C ALA A 118 -22.26 0.84 -8.38
N GLU A 119 -23.53 0.91 -7.97
CA GLU A 119 -23.92 1.51 -6.68
C GLU A 119 -23.46 0.66 -5.50
N LEU A 120 -23.56 -0.67 -5.61
CA LEU A 120 -23.05 -1.61 -4.61
C LEU A 120 -21.53 -1.51 -4.45
N ASP A 121 -20.81 -1.41 -5.56
CA ASP A 121 -19.36 -1.21 -5.54
C ASP A 121 -18.97 0.11 -4.90
N LEU A 122 -19.72 1.19 -5.13
CA LEU A 122 -19.49 2.48 -4.46
C LEU A 122 -19.67 2.37 -2.95
N ILE A 123 -20.70 1.65 -2.47
CA ILE A 123 -20.87 1.36 -1.04
C ILE A 123 -19.67 0.56 -0.51
N GLY A 124 -19.21 -0.43 -1.27
CA GLY A 124 -18.03 -1.23 -0.94
C GLY A 124 -16.76 -0.39 -0.84
N ILE A 125 -16.54 0.53 -1.77
CA ILE A 125 -15.42 1.47 -1.74
C ILE A 125 -15.48 2.34 -0.48
N GLU A 126 -16.63 2.91 -0.14
CA GLU A 126 -16.77 3.71 1.08
C GLU A 126 -16.53 2.86 2.35
N ALA A 127 -16.99 1.62 2.37
CA ALA A 127 -16.71 0.68 3.46
C ALA A 127 -15.20 0.39 3.61
N THR A 128 -14.49 0.13 2.51
CA THR A 128 -13.03 -0.06 2.54
C THR A 128 -12.30 1.19 3.04
N ARG A 129 -12.76 2.40 2.67
CA ARG A 129 -12.16 3.67 3.08
C ARG A 129 -12.39 3.96 4.57
N LEU A 130 -13.53 3.56 5.13
CA LEU A 130 -13.79 3.64 6.56
C LEU A 130 -12.82 2.77 7.36
N ASN A 131 -12.58 1.54 6.90
CA ASN A 131 -11.57 0.66 7.47
C ASN A 131 -10.15 1.26 7.32
N ALA A 132 -9.83 1.80 6.15
CA ALA A 132 -8.56 2.47 5.90
C ALA A 132 -8.33 3.64 6.86
N LYS A 133 -9.35 4.47 7.08
CA LYS A 133 -9.29 5.60 8.04
C LYS A 133 -9.07 5.14 9.47
N THR A 134 -9.72 4.06 9.86
CA THR A 134 -9.55 3.45 11.19
C THR A 134 -8.11 3.00 11.40
N LEU A 135 -7.56 2.24 10.45
CA LEU A 135 -6.18 1.76 10.53
C LEU A 135 -5.16 2.91 10.42
N ALA A 136 -5.34 3.86 9.49
CA ALA A 136 -4.46 5.02 9.35
C ALA A 136 -4.31 5.80 10.65
N THR A 137 -5.42 5.98 11.37
CA THR A 137 -5.43 6.67 12.67
C THR A 137 -4.61 5.93 13.71
N ALA A 138 -4.69 4.59 13.75
CA ALA A 138 -3.91 3.79 14.68
C ALA A 138 -2.41 3.75 14.34
N LEU A 139 -2.09 3.81 13.04
CA LEU A 139 -0.70 3.79 12.57
C LEU A 139 0.01 5.14 12.66
N ASP A 140 -0.70 6.24 12.97
CA ASP A 140 -0.21 7.61 12.77
C ASP A 140 0.28 7.83 11.32
N ALA A 141 -0.45 7.23 10.37
CA ALA A 141 -0.18 7.32 8.94
C ALA A 141 -0.71 8.65 8.37
N TYR A 142 -0.46 8.88 7.07
CA TYR A 142 -0.96 10.07 6.39
C TYR A 142 -2.48 10.23 6.61
N PRO A 143 -2.95 11.41 7.06
CA PRO A 143 -4.29 11.54 7.61
C PRO A 143 -5.40 11.44 6.58
N GLU A 144 -5.17 11.85 5.33
CA GLU A 144 -6.18 11.77 4.27
C GLU A 144 -6.08 10.45 3.52
N ILE A 145 -7.23 9.81 3.26
CA ILE A 145 -7.28 8.53 2.56
C ILE A 145 -7.22 8.78 1.05
N PRO A 146 -6.17 8.34 0.34
CA PRO A 146 -6.08 8.54 -1.11
C PRO A 146 -7.24 7.86 -1.84
N GLU A 147 -7.83 8.58 -2.79
CA GLU A 147 -8.94 8.11 -3.61
C GLU A 147 -8.53 7.81 -5.06
N THR A 148 -7.29 8.13 -5.41
CA THR A 148 -6.71 7.93 -6.74
C THR A 148 -5.27 7.42 -6.67
N VAL A 149 -4.82 6.73 -7.72
CA VAL A 149 -3.43 6.27 -7.85
C VAL A 149 -2.44 7.46 -7.81
N GLU A 150 -2.83 8.60 -8.37
CA GLU A 150 -2.05 9.84 -8.37
C GLU A 150 -1.88 10.41 -6.96
N GLU A 151 -2.90 10.33 -6.11
CA GLU A 151 -2.83 10.76 -4.72
C GLU A 151 -1.91 9.85 -3.92
N VAL A 152 -2.01 8.52 -4.10
CA VAL A 152 -1.07 7.58 -3.47
C VAL A 152 0.37 7.92 -3.81
N ARG A 153 0.67 8.26 -5.07
CA ARG A 153 2.00 8.72 -5.48
C ARG A 153 2.45 9.98 -4.75
N LYS A 154 1.57 10.99 -4.63
CA LYS A 154 1.88 12.24 -3.94
C LYS A 154 2.16 12.02 -2.45
N VAL A 155 1.35 11.19 -1.80
CA VAL A 155 1.57 10.83 -0.39
C VAL A 155 2.88 10.06 -0.24
N ALA A 156 3.14 9.09 -1.11
CA ALA A 156 4.38 8.33 -1.05
C ALA A 156 5.65 9.21 -1.14
N GLU A 157 5.61 10.32 -1.91
CA GLU A 157 6.72 11.27 -2.01
C GLU A 157 7.05 12.03 -0.71
N THR A 158 6.12 12.05 0.26
CA THR A 158 6.33 12.64 1.60
C THR A 158 7.18 11.74 2.50
N GLY A 159 7.20 10.43 2.22
CA GLY A 159 7.82 9.41 3.09
C GLY A 159 6.92 8.92 4.21
N GLU A 160 5.68 9.41 4.32
CA GLU A 160 4.70 8.94 5.30
C GLU A 160 4.10 7.60 4.90
N ASP A 161 3.71 6.81 5.90
CA ASP A 161 2.91 5.60 5.70
C ASP A 161 1.55 5.97 5.14
N THR A 162 1.00 5.12 4.28
CA THR A 162 -0.27 5.38 3.59
C THR A 162 -1.21 4.21 3.78
N VAL A 163 -2.45 4.49 4.17
CA VAL A 163 -3.53 3.51 4.14
C VAL A 163 -4.61 4.00 3.20
N MET A 164 -5.14 3.09 2.38
CA MET A 164 -6.18 3.41 1.40
C MET A 164 -7.26 2.32 1.33
N GLY A 165 -8.38 2.66 0.71
CA GLY A 165 -9.45 1.72 0.37
C GLY A 165 -9.47 1.44 -1.13
N GLY A 166 -10.65 1.08 -1.63
CA GLY A 166 -10.95 0.92 -3.05
C GLY A 166 -10.87 2.24 -3.82
N LEU A 167 -10.64 2.12 -5.12
CA LEU A 167 -10.46 3.25 -6.05
C LEU A 167 -11.67 3.44 -6.97
N VAL A 168 -12.06 2.37 -7.66
CA VAL A 168 -13.09 2.42 -8.72
C VAL A 168 -14.00 1.19 -8.65
N PRO A 169 -15.26 1.31 -9.09
CA PRO A 169 -16.16 0.16 -9.24
C PRO A 169 -15.57 -0.95 -10.13
N GLY A 170 -15.94 -2.20 -9.84
CA GLY A 170 -15.45 -3.40 -10.53
C GLY A 170 -14.04 -3.86 -10.13
N TYR A 171 -13.36 -3.19 -9.21
CA TYR A 171 -12.04 -3.59 -8.72
C TYR A 171 -12.11 -4.07 -7.28
N SER A 172 -11.48 -5.22 -7.01
CA SER A 172 -11.29 -5.71 -5.65
C SER A 172 -10.19 -4.92 -4.92
N THR A 173 -10.05 -5.15 -3.61
CA THR A 173 -8.93 -4.64 -2.82
C THR A 173 -7.58 -5.19 -3.30
N ASP A 174 -7.53 -6.45 -3.74
CA ASP A 174 -6.29 -7.08 -4.24
C ASP A 174 -5.89 -6.48 -5.59
N ALA A 175 -6.85 -6.19 -6.46
CA ALA A 175 -6.57 -5.53 -7.75
C ALA A 175 -6.07 -4.10 -7.54
N VAL A 176 -6.63 -3.37 -6.56
CA VAL A 176 -6.13 -2.06 -6.16
C VAL A 176 -4.72 -2.15 -5.60
N ALA A 177 -4.45 -3.09 -4.69
CA ALA A 177 -3.12 -3.29 -4.12
C ALA A 177 -2.09 -3.71 -5.17
N ALA A 178 -2.47 -4.57 -6.13
CA ALA A 178 -1.62 -4.95 -7.25
C ALA A 178 -1.32 -3.76 -8.16
N THR A 179 -2.31 -2.90 -8.45
CA THR A 179 -2.11 -1.65 -9.21
C THR A 179 -1.13 -0.71 -8.49
N VAL A 180 -1.25 -0.60 -7.17
CA VAL A 180 -0.33 0.21 -6.35
C VAL A 180 1.06 -0.41 -6.32
N ALA A 181 1.18 -1.73 -6.18
CA ALA A 181 2.47 -2.43 -6.23
C ALA A 181 3.16 -2.25 -7.58
N GLU A 182 2.41 -2.34 -8.68
CA GLU A 182 2.86 -2.03 -10.05
C GLU A 182 3.42 -0.60 -10.14
N LEU A 183 2.73 0.38 -9.54
CA LEU A 183 3.11 1.79 -9.55
C LEU A 183 4.50 2.07 -8.96
N PHE A 184 4.88 1.29 -7.94
CA PHE A 184 6.10 1.46 -7.16
C PHE A 184 7.16 0.39 -7.41
N GLU A 185 6.91 -0.59 -8.29
CA GLU A 185 7.77 -1.78 -8.46
C GLU A 185 7.99 -2.53 -7.12
N ALA A 186 6.96 -2.54 -6.27
CA ALA A 186 7.03 -3.05 -4.90
C ALA A 186 6.62 -4.53 -4.82
N LYS A 187 7.02 -5.22 -3.74
CA LYS A 187 6.52 -6.56 -3.43
C LYS A 187 5.06 -6.44 -2.96
N LEU A 188 4.16 -7.26 -3.51
CA LEU A 188 2.77 -7.34 -3.07
C LEU A 188 2.62 -8.42 -1.98
N ILE A 189 2.02 -8.05 -0.85
CA ILE A 189 1.67 -8.97 0.23
C ILE A 189 0.15 -9.01 0.34
N ILE A 190 -0.45 -10.17 0.09
CA ILE A 190 -1.88 -10.39 0.24
C ILE A 190 -2.09 -11.04 1.61
N ALA A 191 -2.55 -10.24 2.57
CA ALA A 191 -2.74 -10.61 3.96
C ALA A 191 -4.21 -10.98 4.21
N THR A 192 -4.51 -12.27 4.18
CA THR A 192 -5.87 -12.81 4.23
C THR A 192 -6.10 -13.68 5.49
N SER A 193 -7.27 -14.28 5.63
CA SER A 193 -7.64 -15.15 6.76
C SER A 193 -7.02 -16.54 6.69
N VAL A 194 -6.48 -16.92 5.54
CA VAL A 194 -5.75 -18.18 5.32
C VAL A 194 -4.24 -17.91 5.25
N ASP A 195 -3.42 -18.88 5.63
CA ASP A 195 -1.97 -18.72 5.71
C ASP A 195 -1.23 -19.06 4.42
N GLY A 196 -1.95 -19.26 3.30
CA GLY A 196 -1.39 -19.52 1.99
C GLY A 196 -2.44 -19.97 0.96
N VAL A 197 -1.93 -20.51 -0.13
CA VAL A 197 -2.68 -21.18 -1.19
C VAL A 197 -2.78 -22.66 -0.83
N TYR A 198 -3.94 -23.25 -1.09
CA TYR A 198 -4.22 -24.66 -0.84
C TYR A 198 -4.69 -25.37 -2.11
N THR A 199 -4.52 -26.69 -2.18
CA THR A 199 -5.02 -27.54 -3.28
C THR A 199 -6.55 -27.52 -3.39
N GLU A 200 -7.22 -27.34 -2.27
CA GLU A 200 -8.67 -27.27 -2.11
C GLU A 200 -9.02 -26.30 -0.97
N ASP A 201 -10.26 -26.32 -0.48
CA ASP A 201 -10.66 -25.51 0.66
C ASP A 201 -9.83 -25.89 1.90
N PRO A 202 -9.17 -24.95 2.59
CA PRO A 202 -8.35 -25.26 3.77
C PRO A 202 -9.12 -25.88 4.94
N GLU A 203 -10.45 -25.86 4.93
CA GLU A 203 -11.28 -26.57 5.92
C GLU A 203 -11.42 -28.08 5.62
N GLU A 204 -11.09 -28.53 4.41
CA GLU A 204 -11.18 -29.93 3.99
C GLU A 204 -9.98 -30.75 4.49
N GLN A 205 -10.20 -32.04 4.73
CA GLN A 205 -9.18 -32.91 5.34
C GLN A 205 -7.99 -33.20 4.43
N GLU A 206 -8.20 -33.15 3.11
CA GLU A 206 -7.17 -33.45 2.10
C GLU A 206 -6.43 -32.18 1.64
N ALA A 207 -6.75 -31.02 2.22
CA ALA A 207 -6.15 -29.75 1.84
C ALA A 207 -4.66 -29.64 2.17
N GLU A 208 -3.86 -29.53 1.13
CA GLU A 208 -2.41 -29.36 1.24
C GLU A 208 -2.02 -27.92 0.88
N LYS A 209 -1.16 -27.33 1.72
CA LYS A 209 -0.62 -25.99 1.50
C LYS A 209 0.42 -26.02 0.38
N ILE A 210 0.26 -25.12 -0.60
CA ILE A 210 1.16 -24.93 -1.72
C ILE A 210 2.14 -23.81 -1.37
N GLU A 211 3.40 -24.14 -1.07
CA GLU A 211 4.42 -23.15 -0.67
C GLU A 211 4.80 -22.19 -1.80
N GLU A 212 4.88 -22.68 -3.04
CA GLU A 212 5.23 -21.90 -4.22
C GLU A 212 4.31 -22.29 -5.37
N THR A 213 3.77 -21.28 -6.08
CA THR A 213 2.86 -21.47 -7.21
C THR A 213 3.08 -20.39 -8.27
N THR A 214 2.51 -20.55 -9.45
CA THR A 214 2.51 -19.54 -10.52
C THR A 214 1.11 -18.93 -10.71
N VAL A 215 1.03 -17.79 -11.39
CA VAL A 215 -0.27 -17.20 -11.75
C VAL A 215 -1.12 -18.16 -12.60
N SER A 216 -0.50 -18.95 -13.48
CA SER A 216 -1.22 -19.91 -14.32
C SER A 216 -1.81 -21.05 -13.50
N GLU A 217 -1.06 -21.62 -12.56
CA GLU A 217 -1.57 -22.64 -11.64
C GLU A 217 -2.68 -22.09 -10.73
N LEU A 218 -2.53 -20.86 -10.22
CA LEU A 218 -3.58 -20.21 -9.45
C LEU A 218 -4.88 -20.06 -10.24
N ARG A 219 -4.80 -19.69 -11.53
CA ARG A 219 -5.99 -19.64 -12.40
C ARG A 219 -6.64 -21.00 -12.53
N GLU A 220 -5.87 -22.05 -12.78
CA GLU A 220 -6.40 -23.42 -12.88
C GLU A 220 -7.11 -23.87 -11.59
N LEU A 221 -6.52 -23.55 -10.42
CA LEU A 221 -7.15 -23.83 -9.12
C LEU A 221 -8.47 -23.07 -8.94
N THR A 222 -8.53 -21.80 -9.35
CA THR A 222 -9.76 -20.98 -9.25
C THR A 222 -10.84 -21.38 -10.27
N GLU A 223 -10.46 -21.86 -11.45
CA GLU A 223 -11.40 -22.25 -12.52
C GLU A 223 -11.95 -23.66 -12.35
N GLY A 224 -11.14 -24.59 -11.82
CA GLY A 224 -11.50 -26.00 -11.62
C GLY A 224 -12.40 -26.25 -10.41
N ASN A 225 -12.30 -25.42 -9.37
CA ASN A 225 -13.02 -25.59 -8.10
C ASN A 225 -14.26 -24.69 -8.01
N LYS A 226 -15.31 -25.01 -8.77
CA LYS A 226 -16.63 -24.32 -8.68
C LYS A 226 -17.44 -24.67 -7.40
N SER A 227 -16.90 -25.49 -6.51
CA SER A 227 -17.58 -26.01 -5.31
C SER A 227 -16.79 -25.86 -4.01
N ALA A 228 -15.59 -25.29 -4.04
CA ALA A 228 -14.83 -25.03 -2.83
C ALA A 228 -15.10 -23.61 -2.34
N GLY A 229 -15.01 -23.37 -1.03
CA GLY A 229 -14.99 -22.03 -0.42
C GLY A 229 -13.81 -21.15 -0.85
N THR A 230 -13.12 -21.51 -1.94
CA THR A 230 -12.33 -20.64 -2.83
C THR A 230 -13.20 -19.59 -3.55
N HIS A 231 -14.16 -18.98 -2.86
CA HIS A 231 -14.60 -17.65 -3.27
C HIS A 231 -13.43 -16.69 -3.03
N ASP A 232 -12.66 -16.52 -4.11
CA ASP A 232 -11.81 -15.37 -4.42
C ASP A 232 -10.64 -15.14 -3.46
N LEU A 233 -9.73 -16.12 -3.35
CA LEU A 233 -8.43 -15.88 -2.68
C LEU A 233 -7.71 -14.67 -3.31
N ILE A 234 -7.76 -14.59 -4.64
CA ILE A 234 -7.31 -13.46 -5.46
C ILE A 234 -8.23 -13.36 -6.68
N ASP A 235 -8.69 -12.15 -7.02
CA ASP A 235 -9.51 -11.95 -8.20
C ASP A 235 -8.70 -12.00 -9.51
N SER A 236 -9.38 -12.26 -10.63
CA SER A 236 -8.74 -12.37 -11.95
C SER A 236 -8.06 -11.08 -12.42
N THR A 237 -8.57 -9.91 -12.04
CA THR A 237 -7.96 -8.61 -12.40
C THR A 237 -6.65 -8.42 -11.65
N ALA A 238 -6.58 -8.78 -10.37
CA ALA A 238 -5.33 -8.80 -9.62
C ALA A 238 -4.31 -9.77 -10.23
N LEU A 239 -4.73 -10.99 -10.59
CA LEU A 239 -3.86 -11.96 -11.27
C LEU A 239 -3.31 -11.41 -12.61
N ASP A 240 -4.14 -10.73 -13.41
CA ASP A 240 -3.72 -10.09 -14.65
C ASP A 240 -2.64 -9.01 -14.41
N ILE A 241 -2.79 -8.21 -13.34
CA ILE A 241 -1.82 -7.18 -12.97
C ILE A 241 -0.52 -7.82 -12.47
N ILE A 242 -0.62 -8.85 -11.62
CA ILE A 242 0.54 -9.57 -11.08
C ILE A 242 1.34 -10.21 -12.23
N GLU A 243 0.67 -10.89 -13.16
CA GLU A 243 1.31 -11.58 -14.29
C GLU A 243 1.94 -10.59 -15.27
N ARG A 244 1.23 -9.54 -15.68
CA ARG A 244 1.75 -8.60 -16.70
C ARG A 244 2.94 -7.77 -16.20
N SER A 245 3.04 -7.58 -14.88
CA SER A 245 4.03 -6.70 -14.27
C SER A 245 5.08 -7.45 -13.45
N SER A 246 5.10 -8.79 -13.51
CA SER A 246 6.08 -9.62 -12.79
C SER A 246 6.18 -9.22 -11.32
N ILE A 247 5.04 -8.95 -10.68
CA ILE A 247 5.04 -8.47 -9.29
C ILE A 247 5.31 -9.65 -8.38
N ARG A 248 6.42 -9.59 -7.65
CA ARG A 248 6.71 -10.54 -6.57
C ARG A 248 5.57 -10.48 -5.55
N THR A 249 4.82 -11.57 -5.46
CA THR A 249 3.60 -11.63 -4.64
C THR A 249 3.71 -12.75 -3.63
N GLN A 250 3.18 -12.52 -2.43
CA GLN A 250 3.09 -13.53 -1.38
C GLN A 250 1.72 -13.46 -0.71
N ILE A 251 1.07 -14.60 -0.52
CA ILE A 251 -0.20 -14.74 0.19
C ILE A 251 0.12 -15.26 1.58
N VAL A 252 -0.37 -14.56 2.60
CA VAL A 252 0.04 -14.79 3.99
C VAL A 252 -1.15 -14.63 4.93
N LEU A 253 -1.04 -15.25 6.11
CA LEU A 253 -1.98 -14.99 7.19
C LEU A 253 -1.82 -13.56 7.69
N GLY A 254 -2.89 -12.77 7.69
CA GLY A 254 -2.86 -11.34 8.02
C GLY A 254 -2.83 -11.00 9.51
N THR A 255 -2.35 -11.90 10.36
CA THR A 255 -2.20 -11.64 11.80
C THR A 255 -1.01 -10.70 12.06
N PRO A 256 -1.07 -9.84 13.11
CA PRO A 256 0.05 -8.97 13.47
C PRO A 256 1.37 -9.73 13.68
N GLU A 257 1.31 -10.95 14.23
CA GLU A 257 2.48 -11.79 14.48
C GLU A 257 3.19 -12.17 13.18
N ASN A 258 2.44 -12.55 12.14
CA ASN A 258 3.02 -12.93 10.86
C ASN A 258 3.54 -11.70 10.12
N LEU A 259 2.78 -10.59 10.13
CA LEU A 259 3.14 -9.35 9.45
C LEU A 259 4.37 -8.66 10.04
N LYS A 260 4.66 -8.90 11.33
CA LYS A 260 5.86 -8.40 12.01
C LYS A 260 7.14 -9.12 11.57
N SER A 261 7.04 -10.32 11.02
CA SER A 261 8.20 -11.12 10.66
C SER A 261 8.94 -10.53 9.46
N SER A 262 10.27 -10.55 9.49
CA SER A 262 11.10 -10.22 8.32
C SER A 262 10.89 -11.24 7.19
N GLU A 263 10.59 -12.48 7.55
CA GLU A 263 10.24 -13.58 6.66
C GLU A 263 8.79 -13.97 6.91
N LEU A 264 7.89 -13.50 6.05
CA LEU A 264 6.48 -13.80 6.16
C LEU A 264 6.26 -15.30 5.89
N ASN A 265 5.47 -15.98 6.72
CA ASN A 265 5.03 -17.34 6.47
C ASN A 265 3.82 -17.30 5.53
N GLY A 266 3.92 -17.98 4.40
CA GLY A 266 2.85 -18.14 3.43
C GLY A 266 3.36 -18.38 2.01
N SER A 267 2.43 -18.62 1.10
CA SER A 267 2.68 -19.07 -0.26
C SER A 267 3.24 -17.96 -1.16
N ARG A 268 4.23 -18.29 -1.98
CA ARG A 268 4.85 -17.35 -2.92
C ARG A 268 4.32 -17.57 -4.33
N ILE A 269 4.05 -16.47 -5.02
CA ILE A 269 3.74 -16.49 -6.46
C ILE A 269 5.03 -16.22 -7.21
N LEU A 270 5.48 -17.22 -7.96
CA LEU A 270 6.67 -17.15 -8.80
C LEU A 270 6.34 -16.53 -10.16
N GLU A 271 7.30 -15.80 -10.70
CA GLU A 271 7.31 -15.50 -12.13
C GLU A 271 7.52 -16.80 -12.90
N LYS A 272 6.85 -16.98 -14.05
CA LYS A 272 7.02 -18.17 -14.90
C LYS A 272 8.51 -18.49 -15.06
N GLY A 273 8.88 -19.74 -14.74
CA GLY A 273 10.19 -20.32 -15.06
C GLY A 273 10.39 -20.54 -16.55
#